data_AF-A0A960M2Y8-F1
#
_entry.id   AF-A0A960M2Y8-F1
#
_cell.length_a   1.000
_cell.length_b   1.000
_cell.length_c   1.000
_cell.angle_alpha   90.00
_cell.angle_beta   90.00
_cell.angle_gamma   90.00
#
_symmetry.space_group_name_H-M   'P 1'
#
loop_
_entity.id
_entity.type
_entity.pdbx_description
1 polymer ?
#
loop_
_entity_poly.entity_id
_entity_poly.type
_entity_poly.pdbx_seq_one_letter_code
_entity_poly.pdbx_strand_id
1 'polypeptide(L)'
;AYALKLPNPGYDPNAEKKQDLHLNLPEERVAARKNKTFLADTEIELQVKAEKMSKSRGNVINPDDVVRDYGADSLRLYEMFMGPLEQVKPWSMKGVEGVYRFLGRVWRMIIDDRAEEVTLNAAVSDADATDDQLRTLHKTIKAVTDDINRLSFNTAISRMMEFTNFMSSEDARPKSVLEPFVLLLSPFAPHIAEEL
;
A
#
# COMPACT_ATOMS: atom_id res chain seq x y z
N ALA A 1 1.49 -15.51 -4.10
CA ALA A 1 2.05 -14.31 -4.75
C ALA A 1 3.42 -14.59 -5.37
N TYR A 2 3.86 -13.74 -6.30
CA TYR A 2 5.21 -13.73 -6.87
C TYR A 2 6.01 -12.61 -6.19
N ALA A 3 7.34 -12.65 -6.16
CA ALA A 3 8.16 -11.51 -5.77
C ALA A 3 9.03 -11.06 -6.94
N LEU A 4 9.25 -9.75 -7.05
CA LEU A 4 10.32 -9.22 -7.89
C LEU A 4 11.64 -9.66 -7.25
N LYS A 5 12.43 -10.41 -8.02
CA LYS A 5 13.70 -10.94 -7.54
C LYS A 5 14.83 -10.51 -8.47
N LEU A 6 15.86 -9.88 -7.90
CA LEU A 6 17.20 -9.90 -8.49
C LEU A 6 17.89 -11.14 -7.88
N PRO A 7 18.44 -12.13 -8.64
CA PRO A 7 18.34 -13.50 -8.13
C PRO A 7 19.29 -14.02 -6.98
N ASN A 8 20.26 -14.94 -7.13
CA ASN A 8 21.17 -15.37 -6.02
C ASN A 8 22.44 -16.11 -6.51
N PRO A 9 23.67 -15.85 -6.00
CA PRO A 9 24.93 -16.21 -6.66
C PRO A 9 25.41 -17.64 -6.41
N GLY A 10 25.69 -18.37 -7.49
CA GLY A 10 26.54 -19.55 -7.52
C GLY A 10 27.36 -19.51 -8.81
N TYR A 11 28.68 -19.38 -8.70
CA TYR A 11 29.60 -19.23 -9.82
C TYR A 11 30.28 -20.56 -10.15
N ASP A 12 30.04 -21.08 -11.36
CA ASP A 12 30.79 -22.18 -11.95
C ASP A 12 31.68 -21.60 -13.08
N PRO A 13 33.01 -21.62 -12.95
CA PRO A 13 33.91 -20.98 -13.91
C PRO A 13 33.97 -21.61 -15.30
N ASN A 14 33.36 -22.80 -15.54
CA ASN A 14 33.55 -23.56 -16.78
C ASN A 14 32.29 -23.70 -17.66
N ALA A 15 31.22 -22.95 -17.41
CA ALA A 15 29.98 -23.06 -18.18
C ALA A 15 29.94 -22.14 -19.42
N GLU A 16 30.29 -22.64 -20.61
CA GLU A 16 30.14 -21.94 -21.92
C GLU A 16 28.67 -21.73 -22.38
N LYS A 17 27.71 -21.71 -21.45
CA LYS A 17 26.34 -21.25 -21.74
C LYS A 17 26.21 -19.83 -21.23
N LYS A 18 25.36 -19.02 -21.87
CA LYS A 18 24.82 -17.80 -21.24
C LYS A 18 24.03 -18.24 -19.99
N GLN A 19 24.73 -18.35 -18.88
CA GLN A 19 24.17 -18.73 -17.61
C GLN A 19 23.50 -17.46 -17.08
N ASP A 20 22.18 -17.49 -16.91
CA ASP A 20 21.42 -16.37 -16.36
C ASP A 20 21.91 -16.12 -14.93
N LEU A 21 22.93 -15.27 -14.76
CA LEU A 21 23.61 -15.15 -13.49
C LEU A 21 22.67 -14.46 -12.50
N HIS A 22 22.25 -15.28 -11.58
CA HIS A 22 21.30 -14.95 -10.56
C HIS A 22 22.03 -14.13 -9.46
N LEU A 23 21.65 -12.88 -9.17
CA LEU A 23 22.35 -11.95 -8.24
C LEU A 23 21.37 -11.14 -7.37
N ASN A 24 21.37 -11.33 -6.04
CA ASN A 24 20.51 -10.55 -5.13
C ASN A 24 21.20 -9.23 -4.76
N LEU A 25 20.76 -8.15 -5.40
CA LEU A 25 21.38 -6.83 -5.27
C LEU A 25 20.50 -5.94 -4.37
N PRO A 26 21.05 -5.30 -3.33
CA PRO A 26 20.34 -4.24 -2.61
C PRO A 26 20.07 -3.08 -3.58
N GLU A 27 19.03 -2.28 -3.34
CA GLU A 27 18.58 -1.23 -4.29
C GLU A 27 19.67 -0.20 -4.61
N GLU A 28 20.57 0.08 -3.66
CA GLU A 28 21.78 0.92 -3.85
C GLU A 28 22.69 0.45 -5.00
N ARG A 29 22.69 -0.85 -5.29
CA ARG A 29 23.47 -1.48 -6.36
C ARG A 29 22.71 -1.54 -7.68
N VAL A 30 21.58 -0.83 -7.79
CA VAL A 30 20.68 -0.86 -8.95
C VAL A 30 20.42 0.56 -9.46
N ALA A 31 20.91 0.87 -10.67
CA ALA A 31 20.74 2.17 -11.31
C ALA A 31 19.72 2.10 -12.46
N ALA A 32 18.68 2.93 -12.42
CA ALA A 32 17.75 3.10 -13.53
C ALA A 32 18.28 4.15 -14.53
N ARG A 33 18.48 3.78 -15.80
CA ARG A 33 18.91 4.69 -16.88
C ARG A 33 18.07 4.43 -18.12
N LYS A 34 17.41 5.46 -18.68
CA LYS A 34 16.65 5.40 -19.96
C LYS A 34 15.73 4.15 -20.09
N ASN A 35 14.82 3.96 -19.13
CA ASN A 35 13.90 2.81 -19.02
C ASN A 35 14.55 1.41 -18.93
N LYS A 36 15.86 1.34 -18.68
CA LYS A 36 16.60 0.11 -18.40
C LYS A 36 17.17 0.13 -16.98
N THR A 37 17.37 -1.07 -16.43
CA THR A 37 17.95 -1.27 -15.11
C THR A 37 19.39 -1.74 -15.28
N PHE A 38 20.33 -1.22 -14.49
CA PHE A 38 21.75 -1.55 -14.56
C PHE A 38 22.30 -1.86 -13.17
N LEU A 39 23.35 -2.67 -13.09
CA LEU A 39 24.17 -2.76 -11.87
C LEU A 39 24.90 -1.41 -11.69
N ALA A 40 24.81 -0.83 -10.48
CA ALA A 40 25.39 0.48 -10.15
C ALA A 40 26.85 0.58 -10.59
N ASP A 41 27.21 1.75 -11.12
CA ASP A 41 28.55 2.09 -11.63
C ASP A 41 29.09 1.18 -12.75
N THR A 42 28.22 0.41 -13.41
CA THR A 42 28.57 -0.41 -14.58
C THR A 42 27.63 -0.16 -15.77
N GLU A 43 27.94 -0.80 -16.91
CA GLU A 43 27.06 -0.91 -18.08
C GLU A 43 26.34 -2.28 -18.15
N ILE A 44 26.35 -3.07 -17.06
CA ILE A 44 25.69 -4.38 -17.01
C ILE A 44 24.19 -4.17 -16.85
N GLU A 45 23.43 -4.38 -17.93
CA GLU A 45 21.97 -4.34 -17.94
C GLU A 45 21.38 -5.52 -17.15
N LEU A 46 20.47 -5.21 -16.22
CA LEU A 46 19.75 -6.15 -15.37
C LEU A 46 18.32 -6.35 -15.87
N GLN A 47 17.88 -7.60 -15.98
CA GLN A 47 16.47 -7.93 -16.22
C GLN A 47 15.77 -8.27 -14.90
N VAL A 48 14.79 -7.45 -14.53
CA VAL A 48 13.94 -7.72 -13.35
C VAL A 48 12.90 -8.76 -13.72
N LYS A 49 12.86 -9.88 -13.00
CA LYS A 49 11.91 -10.98 -13.23
C LYS A 49 11.03 -11.20 -12.01
N ALA A 50 9.72 -11.24 -12.22
CA ALA A 50 8.78 -11.69 -11.21
C ALA A 50 8.79 -13.22 -11.16
N GLU A 51 9.14 -13.80 -10.02
CA GLU A 51 9.15 -15.24 -9.81
C GLU A 51 8.26 -15.66 -8.64
N LYS A 52 7.71 -16.88 -8.70
CA LYS A 52 6.98 -17.47 -7.57
C LYS A 52 7.88 -17.45 -6.33
N MET A 53 7.36 -16.99 -5.20
CA MET A 53 8.11 -16.99 -3.95
C MET A 53 8.42 -18.41 -3.47
N SER A 54 9.68 -18.69 -3.11
CA SER A 54 10.06 -19.92 -2.40
C SER A 54 11.32 -19.73 -1.56
N LYS A 55 11.42 -20.46 -0.44
CA LYS A 55 12.61 -20.44 0.44
C LYS A 55 13.89 -20.80 -0.32
N SER A 56 13.83 -21.83 -1.18
CA SER A 56 14.93 -22.24 -2.06
C SER A 56 15.38 -21.18 -3.06
N ARG A 57 14.51 -20.20 -3.36
CA ARG A 57 14.83 -19.06 -4.22
C ARG A 57 15.21 -17.82 -3.42
N GLY A 58 15.17 -17.79 -2.08
CA GLY A 58 15.58 -16.61 -1.30
C GLY A 58 14.83 -15.31 -1.69
N ASN A 59 13.60 -15.42 -2.19
CA ASN A 59 12.74 -14.31 -2.62
C ASN A 59 11.41 -14.26 -1.85
N VAL A 60 11.38 -14.88 -0.67
CA VAL A 60 10.26 -14.80 0.24
C VAL A 60 10.35 -13.46 0.94
N ILE A 61 9.33 -12.62 0.79
CA ILE A 61 9.13 -11.47 1.65
C ILE A 61 8.66 -11.99 3.00
N ASN A 62 9.35 -11.61 4.07
CA ASN A 62 8.94 -11.96 5.42
C ASN A 62 7.86 -10.97 5.87
N PRO A 63 6.64 -11.43 6.26
CA PRO A 63 5.61 -10.53 6.74
C PRO A 63 6.04 -9.77 8.00
N ASP A 64 6.89 -10.35 8.87
CA ASP A 64 7.34 -9.70 10.11
C ASP A 64 8.14 -8.42 9.83
N ASP A 65 8.94 -8.41 8.75
CA ASP A 65 9.68 -7.21 8.32
C ASP A 65 8.71 -6.12 7.84
N VAL A 66 7.67 -6.50 7.08
CA VAL A 66 6.63 -5.56 6.61
C VAL A 66 5.82 -5.00 7.77
N VAL A 67 5.45 -5.84 8.74
CA VAL A 67 4.69 -5.41 9.93
C VAL A 67 5.53 -4.51 10.83
N ARG A 68 6.82 -4.81 11.03
CA ARG A 68 7.73 -3.94 11.79
C ARG A 68 7.90 -2.56 11.14
N ASP A 69 8.10 -2.53 9.82
CA ASP A 69 8.51 -1.30 9.13
C ASP A 69 7.31 -0.45 8.65
N TYR A 70 6.12 -1.04 8.46
CA TYR A 70 4.92 -0.37 7.92
C TYR A 70 3.61 -0.64 8.70
N GLY A 71 3.61 -1.52 9.71
CA GLY A 71 2.42 -1.89 10.48
C GLY A 71 1.53 -2.95 9.81
N ALA A 72 0.75 -3.65 10.63
CA ALA A 72 -0.12 -4.76 10.20
C ALA A 72 -1.22 -4.34 9.21
N ASP A 73 -1.79 -3.15 9.39
CA ASP A 73 -2.85 -2.65 8.50
C ASP A 73 -2.32 -2.31 7.09
N SER A 74 -1.07 -1.85 6.97
CA SER A 74 -0.43 -1.65 5.67
C SER A 74 -0.22 -2.96 4.93
N LEU A 75 0.17 -4.03 5.64
CA LEU A 75 0.26 -5.37 5.07
C LEU A 75 -1.12 -5.84 4.55
N ARG A 76 -2.16 -5.77 5.39
CA ARG A 76 -3.54 -6.16 5.04
C ARG A 76 -4.05 -5.38 3.82
N LEU A 77 -3.97 -4.05 3.87
CA LEU A 77 -4.40 -3.19 2.77
C LEU A 77 -3.62 -3.50 1.48
N TYR A 78 -2.31 -3.73 1.56
CA TYR A 78 -1.53 -4.05 0.37
C TYR A 78 -1.96 -5.38 -0.26
N GLU A 79 -2.21 -6.41 0.54
CA GLU A 79 -2.69 -7.71 0.07
C GLU A 79 -4.06 -7.62 -0.63
N MET A 80 -4.97 -6.79 -0.10
CA MET A 80 -6.28 -6.53 -0.71
C MET A 80 -6.24 -5.55 -1.90
N PHE A 81 -5.22 -4.69 -1.98
CA PHE A 81 -5.11 -3.64 -2.99
C PHE A 81 -4.31 -4.05 -4.23
N MET A 82 -3.42 -5.05 -4.14
CA MET A 82 -2.47 -5.39 -5.21
C MET A 82 -3.13 -5.82 -6.55
N GLY A 83 -4.42 -6.18 -6.54
CA GLY A 83 -5.24 -6.37 -7.72
C GLY A 83 -6.58 -7.05 -7.39
N PRO A 84 -7.37 -7.43 -8.40
CA PRO A 84 -8.53 -8.31 -8.20
C PRO A 84 -8.08 -9.62 -7.55
N LEU A 85 -8.83 -10.09 -6.55
CA LEU A 85 -8.46 -11.23 -5.69
C LEU A 85 -8.11 -12.52 -6.47
N GLU A 86 -8.75 -12.72 -7.62
CA GLU A 86 -8.56 -13.87 -8.51
C GLU A 86 -7.22 -13.85 -9.29
N GLN A 87 -6.57 -12.69 -9.38
CA GLN A 87 -5.39 -12.49 -10.22
C GLN A 87 -4.10 -12.56 -9.42
N VAL A 88 -3.15 -13.40 -9.87
CA VAL A 88 -1.82 -13.44 -9.27
C VAL A 88 -1.00 -12.22 -9.70
N LYS A 89 -0.45 -11.49 -8.73
CA LYS A 89 0.37 -10.29 -8.93
C LYS A 89 1.78 -10.44 -8.34
N PRO A 90 2.77 -9.70 -8.87
CA PRO A 90 4.08 -9.57 -8.25
C PRO A 90 4.02 -8.62 -7.05
N TRP A 91 4.65 -9.03 -5.95
CA TRP A 91 4.90 -8.22 -4.78
C TRP A 91 5.82 -7.05 -5.12
N SER A 92 5.51 -5.87 -4.57
CA SER A 92 6.25 -4.62 -4.77
C SER A 92 6.21 -3.79 -3.50
N MET A 93 7.38 -3.52 -2.90
CA MET A 93 7.49 -2.69 -1.69
C MET A 93 6.95 -1.27 -1.90
N LYS A 94 7.07 -0.71 -3.13
CA LYS A 94 6.45 0.57 -3.49
C LYS A 94 4.92 0.58 -3.36
N GLY A 95 4.29 -0.59 -3.48
CA GLY A 95 2.86 -0.75 -3.23
C GLY A 95 2.51 -0.73 -1.73
N VAL A 96 3.35 -1.37 -0.90
CA VAL A 96 3.26 -1.32 0.58
C VAL A 96 3.40 0.12 1.06
N GLU A 97 4.44 0.83 0.61
CA GLU A 97 4.61 2.26 0.94
C GLU A 97 3.41 3.11 0.49
N GLY A 98 2.77 2.75 -0.62
CA GLY A 98 1.60 3.44 -1.16
C GLY A 98 0.40 3.38 -0.21
N VAL A 99 0.09 2.20 0.33
CA VAL A 99 -1.00 2.04 1.31
C VAL A 99 -0.62 2.57 2.69
N TYR A 100 0.65 2.47 3.11
CA TYR A 100 1.13 3.10 4.34
C TYR A 100 0.97 4.63 4.30
N ARG A 101 1.34 5.28 3.19
CA ARG A 101 1.09 6.71 2.96
C ARG A 101 -0.39 7.07 2.90
N PHE A 102 -1.27 6.13 2.54
CA PHE A 102 -2.73 6.34 2.58
C PHE A 102 -3.25 6.29 4.02
N LEU A 103 -2.85 5.30 4.83
CA LEU A 103 -3.17 5.26 6.26
C LEU A 103 -2.68 6.52 6.98
N GLY A 104 -1.45 6.96 6.69
CA GLY A 104 -0.92 8.22 7.20
C GLY A 104 -1.66 9.47 6.69
N ARG A 105 -2.48 9.41 5.63
CA ARG A 105 -3.42 10.49 5.27
C ARG A 105 -4.73 10.39 6.06
N VAL A 106 -5.26 9.19 6.25
CA VAL A 106 -6.45 8.97 7.10
C VAL A 106 -6.20 9.45 8.52
N TRP A 107 -5.06 9.09 9.12
CA TRP A 107 -4.66 9.56 10.45
C TRP A 107 -4.70 11.09 10.54
N ARG A 108 -3.97 11.78 9.66
CA ARG A 108 -3.85 13.26 9.66
C ARG A 108 -5.12 14.00 9.23
N MET A 109 -6.10 13.30 8.67
CA MET A 109 -7.43 13.85 8.39
C MET A 109 -8.23 14.05 9.67
N ILE A 110 -7.99 13.23 10.70
CA ILE A 110 -8.76 13.15 11.96
C ILE A 110 -7.93 13.62 13.17
N ILE A 111 -6.65 13.27 13.23
CA ILE A 111 -5.71 13.60 14.32
C ILE A 111 -4.73 14.69 13.87
N ASP A 112 -4.33 15.56 14.80
CA ASP A 112 -3.19 16.47 14.59
C ASP A 112 -1.87 15.72 14.84
N ASP A 113 -1.09 15.46 13.78
CA ASP A 113 0.21 14.78 13.88
C ASP A 113 1.35 15.67 14.37
N ARG A 114 1.05 16.93 14.72
CA ARG A 114 2.03 17.92 15.20
C ARG A 114 1.82 18.30 16.67
N ALA A 115 0.72 17.88 17.28
CA ALA A 115 0.46 18.07 18.69
C ALA A 115 1.39 17.20 19.54
N GLU A 116 1.74 17.68 20.75
CA GLU A 116 2.57 16.93 21.70
C GLU A 116 1.81 15.74 22.33
N GLU A 117 0.47 15.85 22.38
CA GLU A 117 -0.46 14.80 22.81
C GLU A 117 -1.40 14.44 21.65
N VAL A 118 -2.00 13.24 21.69
CA VAL A 118 -2.97 12.80 20.66
C VAL A 118 -4.26 13.62 20.79
N THR A 119 -4.44 14.57 19.87
CA THR A 119 -5.63 15.43 19.80
C THR A 119 -6.25 15.40 18.40
N LEU A 120 -7.56 15.61 18.33
CA LEU A 120 -8.25 15.79 17.04
C LEU A 120 -7.66 16.98 16.27
N ASN A 121 -7.59 16.83 14.94
CA ASN A 121 -7.24 17.89 14.01
C ASN A 121 -8.24 19.05 14.14
N ALA A 122 -7.78 20.30 14.12
CA ALA A 122 -8.63 21.48 14.29
C ALA A 122 -9.78 21.62 13.26
N ALA A 123 -9.71 20.91 12.12
CA ALA A 123 -10.81 20.83 11.16
C ALA A 123 -11.95 19.90 11.61
N VAL A 124 -11.70 18.96 12.53
CA VAL A 124 -12.71 18.03 13.06
C VAL A 124 -13.64 18.76 14.01
N SER A 125 -14.95 18.64 13.79
CA SER A 125 -15.93 19.38 14.59
C SER A 125 -17.28 18.65 14.71
N ASP A 126 -18.12 19.13 15.62
CA ASP A 126 -19.52 18.70 15.79
C ASP A 126 -20.49 19.58 14.97
N ALA A 127 -20.00 20.23 13.90
CA ALA A 127 -20.82 21.05 13.01
C ALA A 127 -21.69 20.19 12.08
N ASP A 128 -22.78 20.77 11.59
CA ASP A 128 -23.63 20.10 10.58
C ASP A 128 -22.87 19.85 9.28
N ALA A 129 -23.07 18.68 8.70
CA ALA A 129 -22.46 18.30 7.44
C ALA A 129 -23.14 18.94 6.23
N THR A 130 -22.35 19.33 5.24
CA THR A 130 -22.88 19.90 4.01
C THR A 130 -23.54 18.83 3.15
N ASP A 131 -24.51 19.23 2.31
CA ASP A 131 -25.15 18.36 1.33
C ASP A 131 -24.15 17.60 0.43
N ASP A 132 -22.99 18.19 0.13
CA ASP A 132 -21.98 17.55 -0.71
C ASP A 132 -21.11 16.57 0.08
N GLN A 133 -20.77 16.88 1.33
CA GLN A 133 -20.12 15.93 2.25
C GLN A 133 -20.99 14.69 2.47
N LEU A 134 -22.28 14.88 2.78
CA LEU A 134 -23.24 13.77 2.96
C LEU A 134 -23.44 12.97 1.65
N ARG A 135 -23.52 13.65 0.51
CA ARG A 135 -23.63 13.00 -0.81
C ARG A 135 -22.39 12.18 -1.14
N THR A 136 -21.21 12.69 -0.87
CA THR A 136 -19.93 12.01 -1.09
C THR A 136 -19.79 10.82 -0.15
N LEU A 137 -20.12 10.97 1.13
CA LEU A 137 -20.19 9.86 2.10
C LEU A 137 -21.14 8.75 1.64
N HIS A 138 -22.40 9.06 1.32
CA HIS A 138 -23.38 8.03 0.94
C HIS A 138 -23.01 7.32 -0.37
N LYS A 139 -22.38 8.02 -1.33
CA LYS A 139 -21.80 7.40 -2.53
C LYS A 139 -20.68 6.41 -2.15
N THR A 140 -19.78 6.80 -1.27
CA THR A 140 -18.66 5.96 -0.80
C THR A 140 -19.18 4.73 -0.03
N ILE A 141 -20.10 4.90 0.93
CA ILE A 141 -20.75 3.80 1.65
C ILE A 141 -21.35 2.79 0.67
N LYS A 142 -22.15 3.26 -0.30
CA LYS A 142 -22.77 2.38 -1.30
C LYS A 142 -21.71 1.64 -2.14
N ALA A 143 -20.73 2.37 -2.67
CA ALA A 143 -19.72 1.79 -3.55
C ALA A 143 -18.81 0.77 -2.83
N VAL A 144 -18.36 1.09 -1.62
CA VAL A 144 -17.55 0.18 -0.78
C VAL A 144 -18.36 -1.06 -0.39
N THR A 145 -19.65 -0.90 -0.03
CA THR A 145 -20.53 -2.03 0.28
C THR A 145 -20.75 -2.94 -0.93
N ASP A 146 -21.04 -2.38 -2.11
CA ASP A 146 -21.20 -3.14 -3.36
C ASP A 146 -19.89 -3.86 -3.75
N ASP A 147 -18.74 -3.23 -3.56
CA ASP A 147 -17.43 -3.79 -3.89
C ASP A 147 -17.01 -4.91 -2.92
N ILE A 148 -17.27 -4.77 -1.61
CA ILE A 148 -17.06 -5.84 -0.61
C ILE A 148 -17.90 -7.08 -0.96
N ASN A 149 -19.18 -6.89 -1.28
CA ASN A 149 -20.08 -7.98 -1.68
C ASN A 149 -19.62 -8.70 -2.96
N ARG A 150 -18.80 -8.05 -3.79
CA ARG A 150 -18.21 -8.59 -5.03
C ARG A 150 -16.75 -9.03 -4.87
N LEU A 151 -16.20 -8.97 -3.66
CA LEU A 151 -14.78 -9.23 -3.36
C LEU A 151 -13.80 -8.34 -4.14
N SER A 152 -14.25 -7.16 -4.58
CA SER A 152 -13.50 -6.15 -5.33
C SER A 152 -12.75 -5.20 -4.39
N PHE A 153 -11.97 -5.75 -3.45
CA PHE A 153 -11.36 -4.97 -2.37
C PHE A 153 -10.44 -3.84 -2.87
N ASN A 154 -9.74 -4.04 -3.98
CA ASN A 154 -8.86 -3.03 -4.57
C ASN A 154 -9.64 -1.78 -5.06
N THR A 155 -10.88 -1.94 -5.53
CA THR A 155 -11.72 -0.79 -5.91
C THR A 155 -12.36 -0.14 -4.67
N ALA A 156 -12.77 -0.93 -3.67
CA ALA A 156 -13.26 -0.40 -2.39
C ALA A 156 -12.22 0.51 -1.71
N ILE A 157 -10.97 0.05 -1.63
CA ILE A 157 -9.84 0.83 -1.11
C ILE A 157 -9.60 2.10 -1.96
N SER A 158 -9.76 2.02 -3.29
CA SER A 158 -9.67 3.20 -4.17
C SER A 158 -10.76 4.23 -3.85
N ARG A 159 -12.00 3.80 -3.56
CA ARG A 159 -13.09 4.71 -3.12
C ARG A 159 -12.80 5.38 -1.79
N MET A 160 -12.19 4.65 -0.85
CA MET A 160 -11.76 5.24 0.43
C MET A 160 -10.62 6.24 0.26
N MET A 161 -9.69 6.01 -0.68
CA MET A 161 -8.66 7.00 -1.06
C MET A 161 -9.28 8.26 -1.70
N GLU A 162 -10.26 8.11 -2.59
CA GLU A 162 -11.01 9.22 -3.20
C GLU A 162 -11.71 10.06 -2.11
N PHE A 163 -12.45 9.42 -1.20
CA PHE A 163 -13.11 10.07 -0.06
C PHE A 163 -12.13 10.78 0.88
N THR A 164 -11.02 10.13 1.24
CA THR A 164 -9.99 10.73 2.12
C THR A 164 -9.41 11.99 1.51
N ASN A 165 -9.15 12.00 0.19
CA ASN A 165 -8.65 13.20 -0.49
C ASN A 165 -9.68 14.34 -0.47
N PHE A 166 -10.96 14.05 -0.70
CA PHE A 166 -12.06 15.02 -0.60
C PHE A 166 -12.17 15.62 0.80
N MET A 167 -12.33 14.80 1.84
CA MET A 167 -12.47 15.30 3.22
C MET A 167 -11.19 16.00 3.72
N SER A 168 -10.01 15.64 3.23
CA SER A 168 -8.76 16.33 3.57
C SER A 168 -8.68 17.75 3.00
N SER A 169 -9.41 18.08 1.93
CA SER A 169 -9.51 19.45 1.40
C SER A 169 -10.60 20.31 2.04
N GLU A 170 -11.50 19.72 2.83
CA GLU A 170 -12.55 20.46 3.54
C GLU A 170 -11.98 21.16 4.78
N ASP A 171 -12.35 22.44 4.96
CA ASP A 171 -12.00 23.27 6.14
C ASP A 171 -12.68 22.76 7.43
N ALA A 172 -13.90 22.22 7.29
CA ALA A 172 -14.67 21.63 8.38
C ALA A 172 -15.00 20.17 8.06
N ARG A 173 -14.68 19.27 8.98
CA ARG A 173 -14.81 17.81 8.85
C ARG A 173 -15.71 17.28 9.98
N PRO A 174 -17.04 17.25 9.78
CA PRO A 174 -17.98 16.79 10.79
C PRO A 174 -17.70 15.36 11.25
N LYS A 175 -17.75 15.09 12.55
CA LYS A 175 -17.67 13.72 13.08
C LYS A 175 -18.74 12.80 12.50
N SER A 176 -19.95 13.33 12.28
CA SER A 176 -21.06 12.65 11.60
C SER A 176 -20.75 12.15 10.18
N VAL A 177 -19.68 12.65 9.55
CA VAL A 177 -19.17 12.20 8.25
C VAL A 177 -17.92 11.34 8.38
N LEU A 178 -17.08 11.60 9.38
CA LEU A 178 -15.83 10.86 9.62
C LEU A 178 -16.08 9.49 10.28
N GLU A 179 -16.92 9.41 11.32
CA GLU A 179 -17.20 8.17 12.05
C GLU A 179 -17.74 7.06 11.12
N PRO A 180 -18.72 7.31 10.21
CA PRO A 180 -19.17 6.26 9.28
C PRO A 180 -18.09 5.87 8.27
N PHE A 181 -17.13 6.75 7.95
CA PHE A 181 -15.98 6.41 7.11
C PHE A 181 -14.97 5.53 7.85
N VAL A 182 -14.69 5.77 9.13
CA VAL A 182 -13.85 4.89 9.97
C VAL A 182 -14.46 3.49 10.04
N LEU A 183 -15.79 3.38 10.17
CA LEU A 183 -16.49 2.09 10.08
C LEU A 183 -16.35 1.39 8.71
N LEU A 184 -16.28 2.12 7.60
CA LEU A 184 -15.97 1.51 6.28
C LEU A 184 -14.53 1.01 6.18
N LEU A 185 -13.59 1.65 6.90
CA LEU A 185 -12.18 1.31 6.90
C LEU A 185 -11.86 0.08 7.77
N SER A 186 -12.58 -0.09 8.88
CA SER A 186 -12.36 -1.15 9.88
C SER A 186 -12.19 -2.58 9.31
N PRO A 187 -12.99 -3.07 8.33
CA PRO A 187 -12.76 -4.39 7.72
C PRO A 187 -11.37 -4.54 7.09
N PHE A 188 -10.81 -3.45 6.58
CA PHE A 188 -9.52 -3.44 5.87
C PHE A 188 -8.35 -3.20 6.83
N ALA A 189 -8.47 -2.16 7.65
CA ALA A 189 -7.44 -1.68 8.58
C ALA A 189 -8.05 -1.53 9.99
N PRO A 190 -8.26 -2.65 10.72
CA PRO A 190 -8.98 -2.64 11.98
C PRO A 190 -8.23 -1.96 13.12
N HIS A 191 -6.90 -1.93 13.12
CA HIS A 191 -6.15 -1.37 14.25
C HIS A 191 -6.24 0.16 14.22
N ILE A 192 -5.93 0.78 13.08
CA ILE A 192 -6.05 2.24 12.93
C ILE A 192 -7.52 2.70 13.04
N ALA A 193 -8.49 1.86 12.70
CA ALA A 193 -9.91 2.21 12.80
C ALA A 193 -10.50 2.04 14.22
N GLU A 194 -9.81 1.35 15.14
CA GLU A 194 -10.19 1.27 16.56
C GLU A 194 -9.49 2.38 17.39
N GLU A 195 -8.32 2.85 16.94
CA GLU A 195 -7.58 3.98 17.53
C GLU A 195 -8.12 5.37 17.13
N LEU A 196 -9.10 5.44 16.21
CA LEU A 196 -9.68 6.66 15.63
C LEU A 196 -11.15 6.88 16.04
#